data_AF-A0AAE1A1Y3-F1
#
_entry.id   AF-A0AAE1A1Y3-F1
#
_cell.length_a   1.000
_cell.length_b   1.000
_cell.length_c   1.000
_cell.angle_alpha   90.00
_cell.angle_beta   90.00
_cell.angle_gamma   90.00
#
_symmetry.space_group_name_H-M   'P 1'
#
loop_
_entity.id
_entity.type
_entity.pdbx_description
1 polymer ?
#
loop_
_entity_poly.entity_id
_entity_poly.type
_entity_poly.pdbx_seq_one_letter_code
_entity_poly.pdbx_strand_id
1 'polypeptide(L)'
;MVEDGSPFYHHMITMTSQAAKKIEDTADQLIGEVKRSYSVNKQLSDDLLNTLSFFFQSPLLPALELIEKSSVYHVTSPSGRSLYQVIGASGTPYTCFPGLKYCSCPAYQFSVLRKDTHMLCKHVLALRLAEAMDKLKPLSVSDTEIASMITDID
;
A
#
# COMPACT_ATOMS: atom_id res chain seq x y z
N MET A 1 18.96 -15.10 -34.35
CA MET A 1 19.16 -13.82 -35.06
C MET A 1 17.79 -13.23 -35.40
N VAL A 2 17.21 -12.43 -34.49
CA VAL A 2 16.52 -11.16 -34.78
C VAL A 2 16.42 -10.43 -33.43
N GLU A 3 17.52 -9.77 -33.04
CA GLU A 3 17.46 -8.67 -32.08
C GLU A 3 17.39 -7.40 -32.93
N ASP A 4 16.19 -7.02 -33.36
CA ASP A 4 15.94 -5.69 -33.94
C ASP A 4 14.69 -5.13 -33.27
N GLY A 5 14.81 -4.84 -31.97
CA GLY A 5 13.92 -3.89 -31.32
C GLY A 5 14.27 -2.50 -31.84
N SER A 6 13.49 -1.99 -32.79
CA SER A 6 13.77 -0.68 -33.39
C SER A 6 13.94 0.40 -32.30
N PRO A 7 14.79 1.43 -32.51
CA PRO A 7 15.00 2.52 -31.54
C PRO A 7 13.70 3.16 -31.07
N PHE A 8 12.67 3.13 -31.93
CA PHE A 8 11.32 3.59 -31.64
C PHE A 8 10.62 2.74 -30.58
N TYR A 9 10.71 1.41 -30.64
CA TYR A 9 10.11 0.50 -29.65
C TYR A 9 10.79 0.63 -28.28
N HIS A 10 12.12 0.70 -28.24
CA HIS A 10 12.86 0.95 -27.00
C HIS A 10 12.54 2.34 -26.41
N HIS A 11 12.43 3.37 -27.26
CA HIS A 11 12.05 4.71 -26.82
C HIS A 11 10.62 4.77 -26.28
N MET A 12 9.67 4.08 -26.92
CA MET A 12 8.29 3.95 -26.43
C MET A 12 8.22 3.22 -25.09
N ILE A 13 8.94 2.10 -24.91
CA ILE A 13 9.04 1.39 -23.61
C ILE A 13 9.65 2.28 -22.53
N THR A 14 10.69 3.03 -22.88
CA THR A 14 11.33 3.96 -21.92
C THR A 14 10.37 5.08 -21.53
N MET A 15 9.65 5.65 -22.50
CA MET A 15 8.66 6.72 -22.28
C MET A 15 7.48 6.24 -21.42
N THR A 16 6.94 5.05 -21.66
CA THR A 16 5.87 4.48 -20.83
C THR A 16 6.35 4.18 -19.41
N SER A 17 7.57 3.65 -19.24
CA SER A 17 8.17 3.41 -17.91
C SER A 17 8.39 4.72 -17.13
N GLN A 18 8.76 5.80 -17.81
CA GLN A 18 8.97 7.11 -17.19
C GLN A 18 7.66 7.77 -16.77
N ALA A 19 6.60 7.63 -17.56
CA ALA A 19 5.28 8.11 -17.19
C ALA A 19 4.71 7.36 -15.98
N ALA A 20 4.82 6.02 -15.95
CA ALA A 20 4.41 5.20 -14.82
C ALA A 20 5.14 5.61 -13.52
N LYS A 21 6.46 5.81 -13.60
CA LYS A 21 7.26 6.29 -12.47
C LYS A 21 6.78 7.65 -11.94
N LYS A 22 6.47 8.61 -12.83
CA LYS A 22 5.96 9.92 -12.41
C LYS A 22 4.62 9.83 -11.69
N ILE A 23 3.75 8.91 -12.10
CA ILE A 23 2.46 8.65 -11.44
C ILE A 23 2.71 8.08 -10.04
N GLU A 24 3.62 7.12 -9.91
CA GLU A 24 4.04 6.58 -8.60
C GLU A 24 4.62 7.66 -7.68
N ASP A 25 5.52 8.50 -8.19
CA ASP A 25 6.10 9.61 -7.43
C ASP A 25 5.02 10.58 -6.94
N THR A 26 4.01 10.84 -7.77
CA THR A 26 2.88 11.72 -7.42
C THR A 26 1.98 11.08 -6.36
N ALA A 27 1.72 9.77 -6.46
CA ALA A 27 0.99 9.03 -5.43
C ALA A 27 1.73 9.08 -4.08
N ASP A 28 3.07 9.02 -4.09
CA ASP A 28 3.87 9.13 -2.88
C ASP A 28 3.87 10.54 -2.29
N GLN A 29 3.92 11.58 -3.13
CA GLN A 29 3.75 12.97 -2.70
C GLN A 29 2.38 13.19 -2.06
N LEU A 30 1.32 12.58 -2.60
CA LEU A 30 -0.03 12.71 -2.07
C LEU A 30 -0.16 12.10 -0.67
N ILE A 31 0.46 10.94 -0.42
CA ILE A 31 0.55 10.37 0.93
C ILE A 31 1.41 11.24 1.86
N GLY A 32 2.44 11.90 1.33
CA GLY A 32 3.19 12.92 2.07
C GLY A 32 2.31 14.11 2.50
N GLU A 33 1.38 14.54 1.64
CA GLU A 33 0.44 15.61 1.95
C GLU A 33 -0.61 15.19 2.99
N VAL A 34 -1.07 13.92 2.94
CA VAL A 34 -1.88 13.32 4.00
C VAL A 34 -1.18 13.44 5.35
N LYS A 35 0.11 13.09 5.43
CA LYS A 35 0.88 13.22 6.68
C LYS A 35 0.91 14.65 7.19
N ARG A 36 1.17 15.62 6.30
CA ARG A 36 1.22 17.05 6.66
C ARG A 36 -0.13 17.55 7.14
N SER A 37 -1.18 17.42 6.33
CA SER A 37 -2.53 17.89 6.66
C SER A 37 -3.06 17.25 7.94
N TYR A 38 -2.88 15.93 8.09
CA TYR A 38 -3.39 15.20 9.24
C TYR A 38 -2.63 15.52 10.53
N SER A 39 -1.33 15.83 10.46
CA SER A 39 -0.54 16.19 11.63
C SER A 39 -1.05 17.47 12.32
N VAL A 40 -1.55 18.43 11.54
CA VAL A 40 -2.05 19.73 12.02
C VAL A 40 -3.53 19.67 12.40
N ASN A 41 -4.37 19.15 11.51
CA ASN A 41 -5.82 19.28 11.62
C ASN A 41 -6.52 18.04 12.20
N LYS A 42 -5.80 16.90 12.28
CA LYS A 42 -6.37 15.58 12.59
C LYS A 42 -7.54 15.18 11.68
N GLN A 43 -7.62 15.81 10.51
CA GLN A 43 -8.65 15.62 9.49
C GLN A 43 -8.01 15.78 8.11
N LEU A 44 -8.62 15.13 7.12
CA LEU A 44 -8.29 15.30 5.71
C LEU A 44 -9.31 16.25 5.11
N SER A 45 -8.87 17.23 4.33
CA SER A 45 -9.78 18.14 3.61
C SER A 45 -10.50 17.39 2.49
N ASP A 46 -11.68 17.88 2.11
CA ASP A 46 -12.45 17.32 1.00
C ASP A 46 -11.65 17.35 -0.32
N ASP A 47 -10.87 18.41 -0.57
CA ASP A 47 -10.00 18.51 -1.75
C ASP A 47 -8.92 17.42 -1.76
N LEU A 48 -8.33 17.12 -0.60
CA LEU A 48 -7.34 16.05 -0.48
C LEU A 48 -8.00 14.68 -0.65
N LEU A 49 -9.18 14.47 -0.08
CA LEU A 49 -9.97 13.25 -0.27
C LEU A 49 -10.38 13.04 -1.72
N ASN A 50 -10.81 14.09 -2.42
CA ASN A 50 -11.13 14.05 -3.83
C ASN A 50 -9.92 13.70 -4.69
N THR A 51 -8.75 14.28 -4.36
CA THR A 51 -7.49 13.99 -5.05
C THR A 51 -7.07 12.54 -4.82
N LEU A 52 -7.14 12.05 -3.57
CA LEU A 52 -6.90 10.65 -3.25
C LEU A 52 -7.86 9.73 -4.01
N SER A 53 -9.13 10.11 -4.12
CA SER A 53 -10.17 9.32 -4.81
C SER A 53 -9.87 9.19 -6.29
N PHE A 54 -9.41 10.27 -6.92
CA PHE A 54 -8.98 10.25 -8.31
C PHE A 54 -7.80 9.31 -8.56
N PHE A 55 -6.77 9.36 -7.70
CA PHE A 55 -5.55 8.55 -7.86
C PHE A 55 -5.75 7.07 -7.51
N PHE A 56 -6.34 6.80 -6.35
CA PHE A 56 -6.43 5.46 -5.79
C PHE A 56 -7.76 4.76 -6.09
N GLN A 57 -8.76 5.49 -6.59
CA GLN A 57 -10.03 4.95 -7.09
C GLN A 57 -10.72 4.03 -6.06
N SER A 58 -11.29 2.91 -6.53
CA SER A 58 -12.12 2.02 -5.71
C SER A 58 -11.42 1.40 -4.48
N PRO A 59 -10.08 1.20 -4.44
CA PRO A 59 -9.37 0.86 -3.20
C PRO A 59 -9.48 1.88 -2.05
N LEU A 60 -9.69 3.18 -2.32
CA LEU A 60 -9.55 4.23 -1.31
C LEU A 60 -10.58 4.11 -0.18
N LEU A 61 -11.87 4.08 -0.50
CA LEU A 61 -12.91 4.10 0.52
C LEU A 61 -12.81 2.87 1.45
N PRO A 62 -12.65 1.63 0.94
CA PRO A 62 -12.40 0.48 1.79
C PRO A 62 -11.10 0.57 2.61
N ALA A 63 -10.07 1.27 2.09
CA ALA A 63 -8.84 1.49 2.84
C ALA A 63 -9.07 2.41 4.04
N LEU A 64 -9.81 3.51 3.85
CA LEU A 64 -10.19 4.43 4.93
C LEU A 64 -11.06 3.72 5.99
N GLU A 65 -12.01 2.89 5.57
CA GLU A 65 -12.81 2.09 6.51
C GLU A 65 -11.96 1.16 7.40
N LEU A 66 -10.90 0.55 6.84
CA LEU A 66 -9.99 -0.32 7.62
C LEU A 66 -9.22 0.48 8.68
N ILE A 67 -8.86 1.74 8.37
CA ILE A 67 -8.19 2.64 9.31
C ILE A 67 -9.17 3.06 10.42
N GLU A 68 -10.41 3.40 10.07
CA GLU A 68 -11.45 3.75 11.03
C GLU A 68 -11.76 2.58 11.98
N LYS A 69 -11.80 1.36 11.45
CA LYS A 69 -11.97 0.12 12.24
C LYS A 69 -10.73 -0.28 13.05
N SER A 70 -9.64 0.51 12.99
CA SER A 70 -8.39 0.23 13.71
C SER A 70 -7.76 -1.12 13.36
N SER A 71 -7.90 -1.56 12.10
CA SER A 71 -7.49 -2.88 11.63
C SER A 71 -6.05 -2.95 11.10
N VAL A 72 -5.22 -1.93 11.32
CA VAL A 72 -3.87 -1.82 10.77
C VAL A 72 -2.84 -1.90 11.90
N TYR A 73 -1.98 -2.92 11.87
CA TYR A 73 -1.07 -3.26 12.95
C TYR A 73 0.40 -3.15 12.52
N HIS A 74 1.22 -2.60 13.41
CA HIS A 74 2.67 -2.77 13.41
C HIS A 74 3.02 -3.85 14.42
N VAL A 75 3.41 -5.01 13.92
CA VAL A 75 3.71 -6.21 14.71
C VAL A 75 5.20 -6.23 14.99
N THR A 76 5.58 -6.41 16.24
CA THR A 76 6.98 -6.40 16.71
C THR A 76 7.25 -7.59 17.62
N SER A 77 8.52 -7.98 17.72
CA SER A 77 8.98 -9.07 18.59
C SER A 77 10.19 -8.66 19.42
N PRO A 78 10.51 -9.38 20.52
CA PRO A 78 11.68 -9.08 21.35
C PRO A 78 13.03 -9.14 20.62
N SER A 79 13.16 -9.90 19.54
CA SER A 79 14.39 -9.91 18.72
C SER A 79 14.57 -8.66 17.85
N GLY A 80 13.58 -7.78 17.79
CA GLY A 80 13.56 -6.60 16.93
C GLY A 80 13.02 -6.86 15.52
N ARG A 81 12.57 -8.08 15.20
CA ARG A 81 11.83 -8.33 13.95
C ARG A 81 10.48 -7.65 14.00
N SER A 82 10.05 -7.12 12.86
CA SER A 82 8.73 -6.53 12.70
C SER A 82 8.13 -6.78 11.31
N LEU A 83 6.80 -6.69 11.25
CA LEU A 83 6.03 -6.71 10.01
C LEU A 83 4.76 -5.87 10.19
N TYR A 84 4.01 -5.68 9.11
CA TYR A 84 2.72 -5.04 9.16
C TYR A 84 1.61 -5.99 8.78
N GLN A 85 0.50 -5.91 9.50
CA GLN A 85 -0.66 -6.75 9.24
C GLN A 85 -1.92 -5.88 9.15
N VAL A 86 -2.75 -6.16 8.16
CA VAL A 86 -4.06 -5.52 8.00
C VAL A 86 -5.14 -6.57 8.09
N ILE A 87 -6.06 -6.42 9.04
CA ILE A 87 -7.20 -7.32 9.21
C ILE A 87 -8.30 -6.91 8.22
N GLY A 88 -8.55 -7.76 7.22
CA GLY A 88 -9.58 -7.50 6.21
C GLY A 88 -10.99 -7.52 6.78
N ALA A 89 -11.96 -7.10 5.97
CA ALA A 89 -13.37 -7.04 6.38
C ALA A 89 -13.96 -8.41 6.84
N SER A 90 -13.39 -9.52 6.36
CA SER A 90 -13.74 -10.90 6.77
C SER A 90 -13.06 -11.35 8.07
N GLY A 91 -12.22 -10.52 8.68
CA GLY A 91 -11.35 -10.92 9.80
C GLY A 91 -10.05 -11.61 9.37
N THR A 92 -9.84 -11.84 8.08
CA THR A 92 -8.62 -12.47 7.57
C THR A 92 -7.42 -11.52 7.70
N PRO A 93 -6.32 -11.93 8.34
CA PRO A 93 -5.10 -11.13 8.40
C PRO A 93 -4.36 -11.17 7.06
N TYR A 94 -3.88 -10.01 6.61
CA TYR A 94 -3.01 -9.91 5.43
C TYR A 94 -1.68 -9.25 5.81
N THR A 95 -0.57 -9.92 5.50
CA THR A 95 0.77 -9.40 5.73
C THR A 95 1.13 -8.41 4.63
N CYS A 96 1.64 -7.25 5.02
CA CYS A 96 1.96 -6.15 4.12
C CYS A 96 3.40 -5.68 4.31
N PHE A 97 4.06 -5.33 3.21
CA PHE A 97 5.39 -4.72 3.22
C PHE A 97 5.33 -3.38 2.49
N PRO A 98 5.22 -2.24 3.21
CA PRO A 98 4.94 -0.94 2.61
C PRO A 98 6.05 -0.48 1.67
N GLY A 99 7.32 -0.75 2.02
CA GLY A 99 8.48 -0.45 1.16
C GLY A 99 8.50 -1.23 -0.16
N LEU A 100 7.83 -2.39 -0.21
CA LEU A 100 7.70 -3.21 -1.43
C LEU A 100 6.32 -3.04 -2.10
N LYS A 101 5.45 -2.18 -1.56
CA LYS A 101 4.05 -2.04 -1.97
C LYS A 101 3.30 -3.38 -2.03
N TYR A 102 3.72 -4.36 -1.21
CA TYR A 102 3.24 -5.74 -1.27
C TYR A 102 2.16 -6.02 -0.23
N CYS A 103 1.21 -6.90 -0.57
CA CYS A 103 0.27 -7.51 0.35
C CYS A 103 -0.04 -8.96 -0.05
N SER A 104 -0.20 -9.85 0.93
CA SER A 104 -0.60 -11.24 0.70
C SER A 104 -2.06 -11.44 0.26
N CYS A 105 -2.82 -10.37 0.02
CA CYS A 105 -4.23 -10.52 -0.33
C CYS A 105 -4.44 -10.91 -1.81
N PRO A 106 -5.51 -11.67 -2.13
CA PRO A 106 -5.82 -12.05 -3.51
C PRO A 106 -6.00 -10.85 -4.46
N ALA A 107 -6.53 -9.73 -3.96
CA ALA A 107 -6.72 -8.52 -4.75
C ALA A 107 -5.38 -7.88 -5.18
N TYR A 108 -4.32 -8.01 -4.39
CA TYR A 108 -2.99 -7.57 -4.81
C TYR A 108 -2.49 -8.41 -5.98
N GLN A 109 -2.54 -9.75 -5.85
CA GLN A 109 -2.13 -10.67 -6.92
C GLN A 109 -2.92 -10.43 -8.21
N PHE A 110 -4.23 -10.23 -8.12
CA PHE A 110 -5.07 -10.07 -9.31
C PHE A 110 -5.06 -8.63 -9.87
N SER A 111 -5.44 -7.64 -9.07
CA SER A 111 -5.67 -6.27 -9.54
C SER A 111 -4.40 -5.45 -9.70
N VAL A 112 -3.38 -5.70 -8.88
CA VAL A 112 -2.11 -4.96 -8.94
C VAL A 112 -1.14 -5.68 -9.86
N LEU A 113 -0.81 -6.95 -9.57
CA LEU A 113 0.25 -7.66 -10.33
C LEU A 113 -0.19 -8.15 -11.71
N ARG A 114 -1.38 -8.76 -11.82
CA ARG A 114 -1.79 -9.42 -13.08
C ARG A 114 -2.54 -8.52 -14.04
N LYS A 115 -3.42 -7.65 -13.53
CA LYS A 115 -4.31 -6.81 -14.34
C LYS A 115 -3.86 -5.36 -14.44
N ASP A 116 -2.98 -4.90 -13.55
CA ASP A 116 -2.52 -3.51 -13.49
C ASP A 116 -3.69 -2.50 -13.50
N THR A 117 -4.81 -2.87 -12.86
CA THR A 117 -6.01 -2.02 -12.77
C THR A 117 -5.93 -1.06 -11.59
N HIS A 118 -5.08 -1.36 -10.61
CA HIS A 118 -4.91 -0.57 -9.39
C HIS A 118 -3.44 -0.53 -9.00
N MET A 119 -2.95 0.64 -8.61
CA MET A 119 -1.58 0.80 -8.12
C MET A 119 -1.32 0.06 -6.81
N LEU A 120 -2.33 0.01 -5.94
CA LEU A 120 -2.28 -0.60 -4.61
C LEU A 120 -3.58 -1.35 -4.35
N CYS A 121 -3.50 -2.46 -3.64
CA CYS A 121 -4.70 -3.01 -3.02
C CYS A 121 -5.10 -2.13 -1.82
N LYS A 122 -6.36 -2.26 -1.39
CA LYS A 122 -6.88 -1.50 -0.25
C LYS A 122 -6.07 -1.68 1.04
N HIS A 123 -5.42 -2.83 1.25
CA HIS A 123 -4.65 -3.09 2.47
C HIS A 123 -3.33 -2.33 2.49
N VAL A 124 -2.57 -2.33 1.39
CA VAL A 124 -1.34 -1.52 1.30
C VAL A 124 -1.67 -0.04 1.37
N LEU A 125 -2.74 0.39 0.72
CA LEU A 125 -3.21 1.77 0.81
C LEU A 125 -3.61 2.14 2.26
N ALA A 126 -4.36 1.28 2.94
CA ALA A 126 -4.74 1.48 4.34
C ALA A 126 -3.51 1.59 5.25
N LEU A 127 -2.52 0.71 5.05
CA LEU A 127 -1.27 0.74 5.79
C LEU A 127 -0.53 2.08 5.61
N ARG A 128 -0.34 2.51 4.37
CA ARG A 128 0.37 3.75 4.07
C ARG A 128 -0.33 5.00 4.60
N LEU A 129 -1.66 5.04 4.48
CA LEU A 129 -2.46 6.13 5.03
C LEU A 129 -2.44 6.10 6.57
N ALA A 130 -2.54 4.93 7.19
CA ALA A 130 -2.44 4.79 8.64
C ALA A 130 -1.07 5.24 9.17
N GLU A 131 0.02 4.90 8.47
CA GLU A 131 1.37 5.40 8.75
C GLU A 131 1.43 6.93 8.66
N ALA A 132 0.88 7.51 7.58
CA ALA A 132 0.84 8.97 7.41
C ALA A 132 0.02 9.67 8.49
N MET A 133 -1.06 9.04 8.97
CA MET A 133 -1.99 9.58 9.96
C MET A 133 -1.61 9.25 11.41
N ASP A 134 -0.53 8.49 11.64
CA ASP A 134 -0.12 7.97 12.95
C ASP A 134 -1.23 7.15 13.63
N LYS A 135 -1.84 6.23 12.87
CA LYS A 135 -2.97 5.37 13.29
C LYS A 135 -2.64 3.88 13.37
N LEU A 136 -1.37 3.52 13.27
CA LEU A 136 -0.95 2.12 13.43
C LEU A 136 -1.19 1.63 14.85
N LYS A 137 -1.71 0.41 14.98
CA LYS A 137 -1.84 -0.27 16.27
C LYS A 137 -0.57 -1.06 16.56
N PRO A 138 0.13 -0.80 17.69
CA PRO A 138 1.23 -1.66 18.08
C PRO A 138 0.71 -3.03 18.52
N LEU A 139 1.36 -4.09 18.08
CA LEU A 139 1.13 -5.46 18.53
C LEU A 139 2.48 -6.10 18.85
N SER A 140 2.65 -6.62 20.06
CA SER A 140 3.85 -7.35 20.45
C SER A 140 3.54 -8.84 20.48
N VAL A 141 4.36 -9.63 19.81
CA VAL A 141 4.23 -11.09 19.70
C VAL A 141 5.58 -11.76 19.88
N SER A 142 5.60 -13.08 20.02
CA SER A 142 6.82 -13.87 20.06
C SER A 142 7.54 -13.93 18.70
N ASP A 143 8.84 -14.22 18.74
CA ASP A 143 9.63 -14.44 17.52
C ASP A 143 9.10 -15.58 16.65
N THR A 144 8.53 -16.61 17.28
CA THR A 144 7.90 -17.75 16.61
C THR A 144 6.60 -17.37 15.91
N GLU A 145 5.82 -16.45 16.48
CA GLU A 145 4.59 -15.94 15.84
C GLU A 145 4.92 -15.11 14.59
N ILE A 146 5.93 -14.23 14.64
CA ILE A 146 6.39 -13.53 13.44
C ILE A 146 6.86 -14.52 12.37
N ALA A 147 7.62 -15.55 12.76
CA ALA A 147 8.07 -16.57 11.82
C ALA A 147 6.89 -17.27 11.14
N SER A 148 5.86 -17.68 11.90
CA SER A 148 4.63 -18.27 11.37
C SER A 148 3.93 -17.33 10.38
N MET A 149 3.74 -16.05 10.76
CA MET A 149 3.08 -15.06 9.92
C MET A 149 3.79 -14.84 8.58
N ILE A 150 5.11 -15.05 8.52
CA ILE A 150 5.92 -14.93 7.30
C ILE A 150 5.84 -16.22 6.48
N THR A 151 5.84 -17.40 7.10
CA THR A 151 5.70 -18.67 6.37
C THR A 151 4.32 -18.85 5.75
N ASP A 152 3.31 -18.17 6.30
CA ASP A 152 1.92 -18.24 5.81
C ASP A 152 1.62 -17.24 4.67
N ILE A 153 2.65 -16.57 4.14
CA ILE A 153 2.54 -15.66 3.00
C ILE A 153 2.54 -16.48 1.70
N ASP A 154 1.36 -16.92 1.27
CA ASP A 154 1.12 -17.54 -0.05
C ASP A 154 0.38 -16.59 -1.01
#